data_AF-A0A848LQY7-F1
#
_entry.id   AF-A0A848LQY7-F1
#
_cell.length_a   1.000
_cell.length_b   1.000
_cell.length_c   1.000
_cell.angle_alpha   90.00
_cell.angle_beta   90.00
_cell.angle_gamma   90.00
#
_symmetry.space_group_name_H-M   'P 1'
#
loop_
_entity.id
_entity.type
_entity.pdbx_description
1 polymer ?
#
loop_
_entity_poly.entity_id
_entity_poly.type
_entity_poly.pdbx_seq_one_letter_code
_entity_poly.pdbx_strand_id
1 'polypeptide(L)'
;MKKNVLFSVGAILLSTACGSAGSHEAEEPGLAQERAALYGDITRVTGDVPCPSGYVMASPEDAQAYQGAACGNLASWDIARLSGSGAMRGPGYGCNISSFEANPLGHTLCKDPSTMTFLRATGDSPCGPGKTLLTAQEASARRSEVCAKLASWDIARLEDGGTMKGPGYGCTISTWDTQGVGHALCKSLN
;
A
#
# COMPACT_ATOMS: atom_id res chain seq x y z
N MET A 1 -68.19 -23.06 -26.95
CA MET A 1 -67.11 -23.26 -27.94
C MET A 1 -65.91 -23.86 -27.23
N LYS A 2 -65.37 -24.97 -27.77
CA LYS A 2 -63.99 -25.54 -27.69
C LYS A 2 -63.07 -25.02 -26.56
N LYS A 3 -62.30 -25.80 -25.79
CA LYS A 3 -61.82 -27.20 -25.81
C LYS A 3 -60.92 -27.40 -24.54
N ASN A 4 -60.96 -28.60 -23.92
CA ASN A 4 -59.85 -29.50 -23.51
C ASN A 4 -58.60 -28.90 -22.77
N VAL A 5 -57.93 -29.49 -21.77
CA VAL A 5 -57.67 -30.85 -21.21
C VAL A 5 -56.79 -30.61 -19.94
N LEU A 6 -57.04 -31.17 -18.74
CA LEU A 6 -56.64 -32.47 -18.14
C LEU A 6 -55.14 -32.65 -17.75
N PHE A 7 -54.94 -33.46 -16.69
CA PHE A 7 -53.74 -33.97 -15.95
C PHE A 7 -53.40 -33.18 -14.66
N SER A 8 -53.62 -33.65 -13.42
CA SER A 8 -53.48 -34.95 -12.70
C SER A 8 -52.05 -35.44 -12.42
N VAL A 9 -51.72 -35.40 -11.11
CA VAL A 9 -50.91 -36.29 -10.24
C VAL A 9 -49.42 -36.52 -10.55
N GLY A 10 -48.57 -36.27 -9.53
CA GLY A 10 -47.25 -36.89 -9.44
C GLY A 10 -46.42 -36.39 -8.26
N ALA A 11 -46.55 -37.02 -7.09
CA ALA A 11 -45.56 -36.92 -6.02
C ALA A 11 -44.37 -37.83 -6.35
N ILE A 12 -43.14 -37.30 -6.30
CA ILE A 12 -41.90 -38.10 -6.26
C ILE A 12 -40.93 -37.41 -5.28
N LEU A 13 -40.66 -38.09 -4.17
CA LEU A 13 -39.51 -37.92 -3.28
C LEU A 13 -38.23 -38.27 -4.03
N LEU A 14 -37.11 -37.56 -3.81
CA LEU A 14 -35.74 -38.13 -3.80
C LEU A 14 -34.68 -37.09 -3.36
N SER A 15 -34.07 -37.40 -2.21
CA SER A 15 -32.64 -37.26 -1.84
C SER A 15 -31.75 -36.17 -2.46
N THR A 16 -31.24 -35.28 -1.60
CA THR A 16 -29.90 -34.66 -1.72
C THR A 16 -29.25 -34.76 -0.33
N ALA A 17 -28.43 -35.77 -0.06
CA ALA A 17 -27.00 -35.86 -0.42
C ALA A 17 -26.17 -34.73 0.22
N CYS A 18 -25.34 -35.14 1.17
CA CYS A 18 -24.28 -34.39 1.84
C CYS A 18 -23.26 -33.88 0.82
N GLY A 19 -22.83 -32.63 0.97
CA GLY A 19 -21.76 -32.04 0.18
C GLY A 19 -21.22 -30.82 0.92
N SER A 20 -20.21 -31.06 1.75
CA SER A 20 -19.40 -30.03 2.39
C SER A 20 -18.79 -29.13 1.31
N ALA A 21 -19.41 -27.98 1.06
CA ALA A 21 -18.82 -26.96 0.23
C ALA A 21 -17.69 -26.30 1.02
N GLY A 22 -16.49 -26.86 0.87
CA GLY A 22 -15.26 -26.14 1.13
C GLY A 22 -15.23 -24.94 0.17
N SER A 23 -15.48 -23.75 0.71
CA SER A 23 -15.17 -22.50 0.04
C SER A 23 -13.65 -22.37 0.04
N HIS A 24 -13.00 -22.94 -0.98
CA HIS A 24 -11.75 -22.37 -1.45
C HIS A 24 -12.10 -21.01 -2.05
N GLU A 25 -11.98 -19.98 -1.23
CA GLU A 25 -11.85 -18.60 -1.69
C GLU A 25 -10.64 -18.58 -2.63
N ALA A 26 -10.94 -18.53 -3.93
CA ALA A 26 -9.99 -18.11 -4.93
C ALA A 26 -9.66 -16.64 -4.61
N GLU A 27 -8.47 -16.43 -4.06
CA GLU A 27 -7.89 -15.12 -3.84
C GLU A 27 -7.74 -14.44 -5.21
N GLU A 28 -8.59 -13.45 -5.49
CA GLU A 28 -8.52 -12.60 -6.68
C GLU A 28 -7.17 -11.84 -6.67
N PRO A 29 -6.23 -12.11 -7.61
CA PRO A 29 -4.90 -11.50 -7.61
C PRO A 29 -4.92 -10.11 -8.28
N GLY A 30 -5.96 -9.31 -8.05
CA GLY A 30 -6.21 -8.06 -8.77
C GLY A 30 -5.74 -6.80 -8.06
N LEU A 31 -5.93 -6.69 -6.74
CA LEU A 31 -5.78 -5.41 -6.03
C LEU A 31 -4.44 -5.24 -5.30
N ALA A 32 -3.79 -6.34 -4.91
CA ALA A 32 -2.46 -6.29 -4.30
C ALA A 32 -1.36 -5.93 -5.32
N GLN A 33 -1.55 -6.35 -6.59
CA GLN A 33 -0.62 -6.11 -7.68
C GLN A 33 -0.62 -4.63 -8.13
N GLU A 34 -1.77 -3.98 -8.15
CA GLU A 34 -1.89 -2.55 -8.52
C GLU A 34 -1.40 -1.59 -7.42
N ARG A 35 -1.48 -1.99 -6.14
CA ARG A 35 -0.87 -1.22 -5.03
C ARG A 35 0.67 -1.24 -5.05
N ALA A 36 1.28 -2.26 -5.64
CA ALA A 36 2.74 -2.36 -5.73
C ALA A 36 3.36 -1.37 -6.74
N ALA A 37 2.63 -0.99 -7.80
CA ALA A 37 3.08 -0.03 -8.81
C ALA A 37 3.15 1.43 -8.31
N LEU A 38 2.62 1.72 -7.13
CA LEU A 38 2.62 3.05 -6.54
C LEU A 38 3.92 3.40 -5.80
N TYR A 39 4.80 2.43 -5.58
CA TYR A 39 6.12 2.62 -5.01
C TYR A 39 7.18 2.37 -6.06
N GLY A 40 8.27 3.13 -6.01
CA GLY A 40 9.38 2.94 -6.93
C GLY A 40 9.88 1.52 -6.97
N ASP A 41 10.69 1.23 -7.98
CA ASP A 41 11.34 -0.08 -8.11
C ASP A 41 12.02 -0.43 -6.78
N ILE A 42 11.46 -1.43 -6.10
CA ILE A 42 12.06 -2.03 -4.92
C ILE A 42 13.00 -3.08 -5.45
N THR A 43 14.25 -3.02 -5.00
CA THR A 43 15.24 -4.02 -5.36
C THR A 43 15.90 -4.59 -4.11
N ARG A 44 16.03 -5.92 -4.10
CA ARG A 44 16.80 -6.63 -3.10
C ARG A 44 18.25 -6.72 -3.55
N VAL A 45 19.14 -6.15 -2.76
CA VAL A 45 20.59 -6.23 -2.96
C VAL A 45 21.17 -7.31 -2.04
N THR A 46 22.10 -8.12 -2.53
CA THR A 46 22.80 -9.11 -1.72
C THR A 46 23.85 -8.45 -0.84
N GLY A 47 23.85 -8.83 0.44
CA GLY A 47 24.70 -8.28 1.49
C GLY A 47 24.06 -7.08 2.22
N ASP A 48 24.50 -6.86 3.47
CA ASP A 48 24.21 -5.67 4.26
C ASP A 48 25.08 -4.50 3.80
N VAL A 49 24.80 -4.05 2.58
CA VAL A 49 25.62 -3.08 1.85
C VAL A 49 24.82 -1.83 1.46
N PRO A 50 25.48 -0.70 1.18
CA PRO A 50 24.82 0.47 0.61
C PRO A 50 24.15 0.15 -0.73
N CYS A 51 23.09 0.91 -1.03
CA CYS A 51 22.37 0.78 -2.28
C CYS A 51 23.19 1.24 -3.49
N PRO A 52 22.93 0.68 -4.68
CA PRO A 52 23.58 1.11 -5.93
C PRO A 52 23.23 2.57 -6.26
N SER A 53 24.00 3.16 -7.18
CA SER A 53 23.77 4.54 -7.63
C SER A 53 22.35 4.71 -8.16
N GLY A 54 21.70 5.81 -7.77
CA GLY A 54 20.30 6.09 -8.11
C GLY A 54 19.29 5.48 -7.14
N TYR A 55 19.71 4.63 -6.21
CA TYR A 55 18.84 4.02 -5.20
C TYR A 55 19.23 4.48 -3.79
N VAL A 56 18.25 4.44 -2.89
CA VAL A 56 18.44 4.68 -1.46
C VAL A 56 17.92 3.48 -0.67
N MET A 57 18.42 3.28 0.53
CA MET A 57 17.94 2.20 1.40
C MET A 57 16.50 2.50 1.83
N ALA A 58 15.61 1.51 1.73
CA ALA A 58 14.24 1.66 2.18
C ALA A 58 14.19 1.81 3.71
N SER A 59 13.28 2.62 4.23
CA SER A 59 13.08 2.79 5.67
C SER A 59 12.07 1.79 6.24
N PRO A 60 12.01 1.60 7.57
CA PRO A 60 10.93 0.84 8.21
C PRO A 60 9.54 1.34 7.83
N GLU A 61 9.37 2.66 7.75
CA GLU A 61 8.11 3.29 7.38
C GLU A 61 7.73 3.00 5.93
N ASP A 62 8.70 3.04 5.02
CA ASP A 62 8.48 2.62 3.64
C ASP A 62 8.07 1.14 3.57
N ALA A 63 8.82 0.26 4.24
CA ALA A 63 8.55 -1.17 4.26
C ALA A 63 7.15 -1.47 4.83
N GLN A 64 6.69 -0.71 5.82
CA GLN A 64 5.35 -0.85 6.37
C GLN A 64 4.28 -0.34 5.39
N ALA A 65 4.53 0.79 4.72
CA ALA A 65 3.57 1.36 3.76
C ALA A 65 3.37 0.45 2.55
N TYR A 66 4.39 -0.32 2.18
CA TYR A 66 4.43 -1.14 0.97
C TYR A 66 4.83 -2.58 1.26
N GLN A 67 4.37 -3.13 2.39
CA GLN A 67 4.81 -4.42 2.91
C GLN A 67 4.65 -5.56 1.90
N GLY A 68 3.55 -5.60 1.15
CA GLY A 68 3.34 -6.62 0.12
C GLY A 68 4.40 -6.57 -0.98
N ALA A 69 4.64 -5.39 -1.55
CA ALA A 69 5.63 -5.19 -2.60
C ALA A 69 7.06 -5.42 -2.10
N ALA A 70 7.38 -4.90 -0.92
CA ALA A 70 8.70 -5.05 -0.30
C ALA A 70 8.99 -6.51 0.05
N CYS A 71 8.01 -7.22 0.62
CA CYS A 71 8.16 -8.63 0.97
C CYS A 71 8.22 -9.53 -0.27
N GLY A 72 7.45 -9.21 -1.32
CA GLY A 72 7.46 -9.94 -2.58
C GLY A 72 8.80 -9.88 -3.33
N ASN A 73 9.65 -8.90 -3.02
CA ASN A 73 11.01 -8.78 -3.56
C ASN A 73 12.06 -9.58 -2.76
N LEU A 74 11.67 -10.18 -1.64
CA LEU A 74 12.53 -11.01 -0.80
C LEU A 74 12.27 -12.50 -1.07
N ALA A 75 13.32 -13.33 -1.06
CA ALA A 75 13.14 -14.77 -1.00
C ALA A 75 12.66 -15.18 0.41
N SER A 76 12.12 -16.39 0.51
CA SER A 76 11.39 -16.86 1.71
C SER A 76 12.11 -16.62 3.03
N TRP A 77 13.43 -16.79 3.05
CA TRP A 77 14.24 -16.70 4.26
C TRP A 77 15.24 -15.55 4.23
N ASP A 78 15.06 -14.59 3.32
CA ASP A 78 15.89 -13.39 3.28
C ASP A 78 15.59 -12.52 4.52
N ILE A 79 16.62 -11.85 5.02
CA ILE A 79 16.48 -10.76 5.99
C ILE A 79 17.25 -9.59 5.40
N ALA A 80 16.54 -8.51 5.11
CA ALA A 80 17.06 -7.34 4.43
C ALA A 80 17.17 -6.14 5.36
N ARG A 81 18.31 -5.45 5.29
CA ARG A 81 18.57 -4.19 5.97
C ARG A 81 17.64 -3.10 5.44
N LEU A 82 17.11 -2.32 6.38
CA LEU A 82 16.44 -1.05 6.15
C LEU A 82 17.28 0.09 6.76
N SER A 83 17.01 1.32 6.34
CA SER A 83 17.68 2.51 6.87
C SER A 83 17.43 2.67 8.36
N GLY A 84 18.33 3.34 9.09
CA GLY A 84 18.17 3.54 10.54
C GLY A 84 18.31 2.24 11.36
N SER A 85 19.05 1.25 10.82
CA SER A 85 19.23 -0.07 11.42
C SER A 85 17.97 -0.93 11.48
N GLY A 86 16.92 -0.61 10.73
CA GLY A 86 15.75 -1.48 10.62
C GLY A 86 16.03 -2.76 9.84
N ALA A 87 15.04 -3.65 9.83
CA ALA A 87 15.08 -4.88 9.04
C ALA A 87 13.69 -5.29 8.55
N MET A 88 13.66 -5.92 7.38
CA MET A 88 12.49 -6.62 6.86
C MET A 88 12.83 -8.09 6.60
N ARG A 89 11.97 -8.99 7.04
CA ARG A 89 12.12 -10.43 6.83
C ARG A 89 11.25 -10.88 5.66
N GLY A 90 11.71 -11.90 4.94
CA GLY A 90 10.99 -12.50 3.81
C GLY A 90 9.69 -13.22 4.21
N PRO A 91 8.96 -13.75 3.23
CA PRO A 91 7.62 -14.31 3.45
C PRO A 91 7.61 -15.57 4.34
N GLY A 92 8.69 -16.35 4.36
CA GLY A 92 8.84 -17.50 5.28
C GLY A 92 8.88 -17.07 6.76
N TYR A 93 9.21 -15.81 7.03
CA TYR A 93 9.15 -15.19 8.36
C TYR A 93 7.90 -14.31 8.56
N GLY A 94 6.90 -14.41 7.67
CA GLY A 94 5.66 -13.63 7.75
C GLY A 94 5.83 -12.14 7.44
N CYS A 95 6.81 -11.76 6.63
CA CYS A 95 7.03 -10.37 6.22
C CYS A 95 7.26 -9.39 7.39
N ASN A 96 7.80 -9.87 8.52
CA ASN A 96 7.96 -9.06 9.73
C ASN A 96 8.95 -7.90 9.50
N ILE A 97 8.59 -6.71 9.99
CA ILE A 97 9.41 -5.49 9.92
C ILE A 97 9.80 -5.09 11.35
N SER A 98 11.09 -4.90 11.59
CA SER A 98 11.63 -4.36 12.82
C SER A 98 12.20 -2.96 12.57
N SER A 99 11.98 -2.05 13.52
CA SER A 99 12.62 -0.73 13.52
C SER A 99 14.10 -0.79 13.90
N PHE A 100 14.57 -1.90 14.47
CA PHE A 100 15.97 -2.09 14.85
C PHE A 100 16.41 -3.54 14.77
N GLU A 101 17.60 -3.76 14.20
CA GLU A 101 18.27 -5.05 14.09
C GLU A 101 19.77 -4.84 14.14
N ALA A 102 20.41 -5.36 15.19
CA ALA A 102 21.83 -5.16 15.45
C ALA A 102 22.74 -6.13 14.69
N ASN A 103 22.20 -7.26 14.25
CA ASN A 103 22.98 -8.28 13.56
C ASN A 103 23.26 -7.89 12.11
N PRO A 104 24.42 -8.24 11.54
CA PRO A 104 24.65 -8.11 10.11
C PRO A 104 23.67 -8.99 9.33
N LEU A 105 23.17 -8.45 8.22
CA LEU A 105 22.10 -9.10 7.45
C LEU A 105 22.59 -9.66 6.11
N GLY A 106 21.79 -10.54 5.52
CA GLY A 106 22.11 -11.19 4.26
C GLY A 106 21.84 -10.31 3.04
N HIS A 107 21.02 -9.27 3.21
CA HIS A 107 20.51 -8.44 2.12
C HIS A 107 20.31 -6.99 2.57
N THR A 108 20.10 -6.10 1.61
CA THR A 108 19.60 -4.74 1.79
C THR A 108 18.40 -4.52 0.89
N LEU A 109 17.36 -3.85 1.40
CA LEU A 109 16.24 -3.43 0.58
C LEU A 109 16.48 -1.99 0.10
N CYS A 110 16.51 -1.81 -1.20
CA CYS A 110 16.74 -0.53 -1.85
C CYS A 110 15.51 -0.09 -2.62
N LYS A 111 15.30 1.22 -2.69
CA LYS A 111 14.22 1.87 -3.43
C LYS A 111 14.78 2.95 -4.35
N ASP A 112 14.15 3.13 -5.50
CA ASP A 112 14.36 4.34 -6.28
C ASP A 112 13.63 5.52 -5.59
N PRO A 113 14.34 6.59 -5.16
CA PRO A 113 13.71 7.76 -4.55
C PRO A 113 12.92 8.61 -5.56
N SER A 114 13.10 8.42 -6.86
CA SER A 114 12.68 9.35 -7.93
C SER A 114 11.30 9.07 -8.53
N THR A 115 10.76 7.86 -8.36
CA THR A 115 9.51 7.45 -9.00
C THR A 115 8.27 8.08 -8.37
N MET A 116 8.30 8.42 -7.09
CA MET A 116 7.16 9.03 -6.43
C MET A 116 7.27 10.54 -6.39
N THR A 117 6.76 11.18 -7.44
CA THR A 117 6.61 12.63 -7.49
C THR A 117 5.40 13.05 -6.65
N PHE A 118 5.68 13.74 -5.54
CA PHE A 118 4.65 14.37 -4.71
C PHE A 118 4.21 15.70 -5.28
N LEU A 119 2.89 15.91 -5.28
CA LEU A 119 2.26 17.10 -5.82
C LEU A 119 1.23 17.62 -4.83
N ARG A 120 1.25 18.94 -4.63
CA ARG A 120 0.14 19.66 -4.01
C ARG A 120 -0.89 19.98 -5.10
N ALA A 121 -2.13 19.56 -4.91
CA ALA A 121 -3.27 19.95 -5.72
C ALA A 121 -4.14 20.96 -4.95
N THR A 122 -4.81 21.85 -5.70
CA THR A 122 -5.77 22.80 -5.13
C THR A 122 -7.14 22.14 -5.03
N GLY A 123 -7.81 22.31 -3.88
CA GLY A 123 -9.10 21.73 -3.55
C GLY A 123 -9.00 20.36 -2.86
N ASP A 124 -10.11 19.93 -2.25
CA ASP A 124 -10.31 18.61 -1.62
C ASP A 124 -10.68 17.51 -2.65
N SER A 125 -10.32 17.73 -3.92
CA SER A 125 -10.76 16.90 -5.06
C SER A 125 -9.69 15.85 -5.42
N PRO A 126 -10.08 14.72 -6.05
CA PRO A 126 -9.13 13.69 -6.42
C PRO A 126 -8.04 14.24 -7.33
N CYS A 127 -6.85 13.70 -7.13
CA CYS A 127 -5.69 13.95 -7.96
C CYS A 127 -6.06 13.63 -9.42
N GLY A 128 -5.88 14.58 -10.33
CA GLY A 128 -6.27 14.43 -11.74
C GLY A 128 -5.64 13.19 -12.42
N PRO A 129 -5.97 12.91 -13.70
CA PRO A 129 -5.60 11.67 -14.38
C PRO A 129 -4.12 11.28 -14.21
N GLY A 130 -3.87 9.98 -13.95
CA GLY A 130 -2.53 9.44 -13.72
C GLY A 130 -1.95 9.76 -12.33
N LYS A 131 -2.79 10.20 -11.38
CA LYS A 131 -2.39 10.47 -10.00
C LYS A 131 -3.42 9.92 -9.04
N THR A 132 -2.99 9.68 -7.81
CA THR A 132 -3.87 9.32 -6.70
C THR A 132 -3.50 10.12 -5.45
N LEU A 133 -4.41 10.17 -4.47
CA LEU A 133 -4.14 10.77 -3.17
C LEU A 133 -3.01 10.01 -2.47
N LEU A 134 -2.24 10.73 -1.67
CA LEU A 134 -1.23 10.17 -0.80
C LEU A 134 -1.90 9.60 0.45
N THR A 135 -1.49 8.43 0.94
CA THR A 135 -2.01 7.91 2.22
C THR A 135 -1.36 8.62 3.42
N ALA A 136 -1.97 8.52 4.60
CA ALA A 136 -1.39 9.06 5.84
C ALA A 136 -0.06 8.39 6.20
N GLN A 137 0.07 7.10 5.88
CA GLN A 137 1.27 6.33 6.12
C GLN A 137 2.42 6.77 5.21
N GLU A 138 2.14 6.98 3.92
CA GLU A 138 3.12 7.44 2.94
C GLU A 138 3.57 8.87 3.22
N ALA A 139 2.63 9.74 3.59
CA ALA A 139 2.92 11.08 4.07
C ALA A 139 3.83 11.06 5.30
N SER A 140 3.64 10.11 6.21
CA SER A 140 4.45 9.97 7.42
C SER A 140 5.85 9.44 7.13
N ALA A 141 5.97 8.44 6.25
CA ALA A 141 7.25 7.85 5.85
C ALA A 141 8.20 8.88 5.22
N ARG A 142 7.64 9.86 4.48
CA ARG A 142 8.41 10.92 3.81
C ARG A 142 7.98 12.32 4.26
N ARG A 143 7.68 12.47 5.56
CA ARG A 143 7.10 13.69 6.13
C ARG A 143 7.83 14.96 5.70
N SER A 144 9.16 14.98 5.77
CA SER A 144 9.95 16.16 5.41
C SER A 144 9.81 16.53 3.92
N GLU A 145 9.85 15.54 3.03
CA GLU A 145 9.75 15.75 1.57
C GLU A 145 8.34 16.19 1.16
N VAL A 146 7.32 15.54 1.73
CA VAL A 146 5.91 15.82 1.46
C VAL A 146 5.52 17.19 2.02
N CYS A 147 5.97 17.50 3.24
CA CYS A 147 5.70 18.80 3.86
C CYS A 147 6.31 19.96 3.06
N ALA A 148 7.46 19.74 2.44
CA ALA A 148 8.10 20.74 1.58
C ALA A 148 7.29 21.04 0.31
N LYS A 149 6.26 20.25 -0.04
CA LYS A 149 5.33 20.54 -1.15
C LYS A 149 4.18 21.45 -0.73
N LEU A 150 3.95 21.63 0.56
CA LEU A 150 2.89 22.46 1.11
C LEU A 150 3.40 23.87 1.39
N ALA A 151 2.55 24.87 1.19
CA ALA A 151 2.79 26.20 1.74
C ALA A 151 2.57 26.19 3.27
N SER A 152 3.09 27.20 3.96
CA SER A 152 3.16 27.24 5.43
C SER A 152 1.85 26.91 6.14
N TRP A 153 0.73 27.36 5.62
CA TRP A 153 -0.59 27.23 6.25
C TRP A 153 -1.56 26.35 5.46
N ASP A 154 -1.04 25.56 4.51
CA ASP A 154 -1.89 24.62 3.80
C ASP A 154 -2.37 23.50 4.74
N ILE A 155 -3.58 23.02 4.48
CA ILE A 155 -4.10 21.76 5.00
C ILE A 155 -4.52 20.95 3.78
N ALA A 156 -3.92 19.77 3.63
CA ALA A 156 -4.10 18.94 2.44
C ALA A 156 -4.69 17.57 2.77
N ARG A 157 -5.64 17.13 1.94
CA ARG A 157 -6.31 15.82 2.02
C ARG A 157 -5.36 14.68 1.68
N LEU A 158 -5.56 13.56 2.37
CA LEU A 158 -4.95 12.25 2.15
C LEU A 158 -6.03 11.20 1.81
N GLU A 159 -5.64 10.08 1.21
CA GLU A 159 -6.54 9.04 0.66
C GLU A 159 -7.50 8.44 1.70
N ASP A 160 -7.05 8.27 2.95
CA ASP A 160 -7.80 7.61 4.03
C ASP A 160 -8.72 8.54 4.84
N GLY A 161 -9.05 9.72 4.30
CA GLY A 161 -9.75 10.78 5.04
C GLY A 161 -8.85 11.55 6.02
N GLY A 162 -7.55 11.25 6.03
CA GLY A 162 -6.55 11.99 6.80
C GLY A 162 -6.23 13.36 6.20
N THR A 163 -5.43 14.13 6.95
CA THR A 163 -4.90 15.43 6.51
C THR A 163 -3.43 15.58 6.88
N MET A 164 -2.70 16.31 6.06
CA MET A 164 -1.37 16.81 6.40
C MET A 164 -1.38 18.33 6.39
N LYS A 165 -0.86 18.93 7.45
CA LYS A 165 -0.72 20.38 7.57
C LYS A 165 0.67 20.83 7.15
N GLY A 166 0.77 22.04 6.60
CA GLY A 166 2.01 22.64 6.15
C GLY A 166 3.01 22.93 7.27
N PRO A 167 4.21 23.44 6.91
CA PRO A 167 5.30 23.63 7.88
C PRO A 167 5.00 24.68 8.96
N GLY A 168 4.13 25.66 8.71
CA GLY A 168 3.65 26.60 9.73
C GLY A 168 2.85 25.92 10.85
N TYR A 169 2.30 24.74 10.58
CA TYR A 169 1.63 23.87 11.56
C TYR A 169 2.51 22.69 12.02
N GLY A 170 3.83 22.73 11.74
CA GLY A 170 4.77 21.69 12.15
C GLY A 170 4.68 20.38 11.38
N CYS A 171 4.16 20.38 10.14
CA CYS A 171 4.05 19.19 9.31
C CYS A 171 3.23 18.05 9.96
N THR A 172 2.20 18.41 10.73
CA THR A 172 1.37 17.44 11.45
C THR A 172 0.50 16.64 10.50
N ILE A 173 0.40 15.33 10.76
CA ILE A 173 -0.42 14.39 9.98
C ILE A 173 -1.50 13.83 10.90
N SER A 174 -2.75 13.93 10.47
CA SER A 174 -3.89 13.24 11.07
C SER A 174 -4.31 12.09 10.17
N THR A 175 -4.61 10.93 10.74
CA THR A 175 -5.17 9.78 10.01
C THR A 175 -6.66 9.94 9.74
N TRP A 176 -7.33 10.89 10.39
CA TRP A 176 -8.76 11.16 10.19
C TRP A 176 -9.08 12.64 10.42
N ASP A 177 -9.78 13.25 9.47
CA ASP A 177 -10.23 14.64 9.57
C ASP A 177 -11.45 14.86 8.67
N THR A 178 -12.57 15.27 9.27
CA THR A 178 -13.84 15.47 8.54
C THR A 178 -14.01 16.90 8.01
N GLN A 179 -13.07 17.80 8.28
CA GLN A 179 -13.14 19.18 7.80
C GLN A 179 -12.89 19.23 6.29
N GLY A 180 -13.63 20.07 5.57
CA GLY A 180 -13.30 20.39 4.18
C GLY A 180 -11.99 21.16 4.12
N VAL A 181 -11.07 20.72 3.27
CA VAL A 181 -9.71 21.29 3.18
C VAL A 181 -9.46 21.99 1.86
N GLY A 182 -8.48 22.90 1.85
CA GLY A 182 -8.17 23.72 0.68
C GLY A 182 -7.30 23.02 -0.36
N HIS A 183 -6.68 21.88 -0.02
CA HIS A 183 -5.67 21.21 -0.84
C HIS A 183 -5.78 19.69 -0.75
N ALA A 184 -5.09 19.01 -1.66
CA ALA A 184 -4.88 17.57 -1.65
C ALA A 184 -3.40 17.27 -1.90
N LEU A 185 -2.88 16.21 -1.26
CA LEU A 185 -1.54 15.69 -1.56
C LEU A 185 -1.67 14.47 -2.46
N CYS A 186 -0.95 14.53 -3.57
CA CYS A 186 -1.03 13.57 -4.65
C CYS A 186 0.32 12.92 -4.93
N LYS A 187 0.27 11.69 -5.42
CA LYS A 187 1.39 10.97 -6.03
C LYS A 187 1.02 10.52 -7.44
N SER A 188 2.03 10.32 -8.28
CA SER A 188 1.82 9.80 -9.65
C SER A 188 1.61 8.29 -9.62
N LEU A 189 0.69 7.80 -10.45
CA LEU A 189 0.52 6.38 -10.79
C LEU A 189 1.50 6.13 -11.94
N ASN A 190 2.68 5.56 -11.67
CA ASN A 190 3.60 5.17 -12.74
C ASN A 190 3.20 3.81 -13.31
#